data_AF-A0A833G947-F1
#
_entry.id   AF-A0A833G947-F1
#
_cell.length_a   1.000
_cell.length_b   1.000
_cell.length_c   1.000
_cell.angle_alpha   90.00
_cell.angle_beta   90.00
_cell.angle_gamma   90.00
#
_symmetry.space_group_name_H-M   'P 1'
#
loop_
_entity.id
_entity.type
_entity.pdbx_description
1 polymer ?
#
loop_
_entity_poly.entity_id
_entity_poly.type
_entity_poly.pdbx_seq_one_letter_code
_entity_poly.pdbx_strand_id
1 'polypeptide(L)' 'MIRHIFTVGGLTLVSRVTGFLRDVMLAAILGAGPVADAFFVALRLPNHFRAIFAEGAFNAAFIPAYARVREQSGADPARL' A
#
# COMPACT_ATOMS: atom_id res chain seq x y z
N MET A 1 17.82 3.28 -16.88
CA MET A 1 17.95 2.64 -15.54
C MET A 1 18.23 3.66 -14.43
N ILE A 2 19.33 4.42 -14.51
CA ILE A 2 19.73 5.42 -13.48
C ILE A 2 18.63 6.45 -13.18
N ARG A 3 17.95 6.99 -14.22
CA ARG A 3 16.84 7.95 -14.04
C ARG A 3 15.68 7.38 -13.20
N HIS A 4 15.31 6.12 -13.40
CA HIS A 4 14.23 5.48 -12.64
C HIS A 4 14.62 5.21 -11.18
N ILE A 5 15.88 4.90 -10.93
CA ILE A 5 16.41 4.76 -9.56
C ILE A 5 16.28 6.08 -8.82
N PHE A 6 16.66 7.20 -9.44
CA PHE A 6 16.52 8.52 -8.82
C PHE A 6 15.06 8.94 -8.63
N THR A 7 14.16 8.65 -9.59
CA THR A 7 12.74 8.97 -9.44
C THR A 7 12.08 8.16 -8.33
N VAL A 8 12.19 6.83 -8.35
CA VAL A 8 11.54 5.96 -7.36
C VAL A 8 12.21 6.09 -6.00
N GLY A 9 13.54 6.16 -5.97
CA GLY A 9 14.31 6.39 -4.74
C GLY A 9 13.97 7.73 -4.09
N GLY A 10 13.88 8.80 -4.89
CA GLY A 10 13.48 10.12 -4.41
C GLY A 10 12.06 10.12 -3.82
N LEU A 11 11.10 9.53 -4.53
CA LEU A 11 9.73 9.38 -4.03
C LEU A 11 9.67 8.54 -2.75
N THR A 12 10.46 7.47 -2.66
CA THR A 12 10.54 6.62 -1.46
C THR A 12 11.09 7.40 -0.27
N LEU A 13 12.12 8.23 -0.48
CA LEU A 13 12.73 9.04 0.57
C LEU A 13 11.75 10.09 1.09
N VAL A 14 11.01 10.76 0.19
CA VAL A 14 9.95 11.69 0.57
C VAL A 14 8.88 10.98 1.40
N SER A 15 8.41 9.81 0.97
CA SER A 15 7.43 9.03 1.75
C SER A 15 7.95 8.65 3.14
N ARG A 16 9.23 8.28 3.26
CA ARG A 16 9.84 7.94 4.56
C ARG A 16 9.96 9.15 5.48
N VAL A 17 10.40 10.29 4.96
CA VAL A 17 10.51 11.53 5.75
C VAL A 17 9.14 11.99 6.24
N THR A 18 8.14 11.98 5.36
CA THR A 18 6.76 12.33 5.74
C THR A 18 6.19 11.36 6.77
N GLY A 19 6.45 10.06 6.63
CA GLY A 19 6.08 9.04 7.61
C GLY A 19 6.74 9.27 8.97
N PHE A 20 8.03 9.55 8.98
CA PHE A 20 8.77 9.87 10.21
C PHE A 20 8.19 11.11 10.91
N LEU A 21 7.89 12.16 10.15
CA LEU A 21 7.32 13.38 10.71
C LEU A 21 5.94 13.11 11.34
N ARG A 22 5.11 12.28 10.70
CA ARG A 22 3.84 11.80 11.27
C ARG A 22 4.08 11.09 12.61
N ASP A 23 5.07 10.21 12.70
CA ASP A 23 5.35 9.47 13.93
C ASP A 23 5.77 10.40 15.07
N VAL A 24 6.60 11.40 14.78
CA VAL A 24 6.97 12.45 15.75
C VAL A 24 5.74 13.23 16.21
N MET A 25 4.84 13.62 15.29
CA MET A 25 3.61 14.33 15.65
C MET A 25 2.69 13.46 16.51
N LEU A 26 2.52 12.18 16.17
CA LEU A 26 1.71 11.26 16.98
C LEU A 26 2.30 11.10 18.38
N ALA A 27 3.62 10.95 18.50
CA ALA A 27 4.29 10.89 19.79
C ALA A 27 4.12 12.18 20.61
N ALA A 28 4.19 13.34 19.97
CA ALA A 28 4.02 14.63 20.65
C ALA A 28 2.57 14.88 21.11
N ILE A 29 1.57 14.41 20.34
CA ILE A 29 0.15 14.65 20.61
C ILE A 29 -0.44 13.60 21.56
N LEU A 30 -0.19 12.31 21.29
CA LEU A 30 -0.76 11.20 22.06
C LEU A 30 0.09 10.84 23.29
N GLY A 31 1.40 11.10 23.23
CA GLY A 31 2.35 10.67 24.25
C GLY A 31 2.45 9.14 24.35
N ALA A 32 3.17 8.68 25.38
CA ALA A 32 3.17 7.27 25.76
C ALA A 32 2.02 7.03 26.76
N GLY A 33 1.06 6.18 26.40
CA GLY A 33 -0.03 5.84 27.30
C GLY A 33 -1.17 5.05 26.63
N PRO A 34 -2.21 4.69 27.41
CA PRO A 34 -3.28 3.80 26.95
C PRO A 34 -4.03 4.28 25.71
N VAL A 35 -4.10 5.60 25.49
CA VAL A 35 -4.74 6.19 24.31
C VAL A 35 -3.92 5.92 23.04
N ALA A 36 -2.60 6.05 23.11
CA ALA A 36 -1.71 5.72 22.00
C ALA A 36 -1.78 4.22 21.67
N ASP A 37 -1.78 3.36 22.69
CA ASP A 37 -1.91 1.91 22.52
C ASP A 37 -3.22 1.52 21.84
N ALA A 38 -4.34 2.10 22.29
CA ALA A 38 -5.64 1.88 21.68
C ALA A 38 -5.69 2.36 20.23
N PHE A 39 -5.11 3.53 19.94
CA PHE A 39 -5.01 4.07 18.58
C PHE A 39 -4.24 3.13 17.65
N PHE A 40 -3.07 2.64 18.07
CA PHE A 40 -2.28 1.71 17.25
C PHE A 40 -2.95 0.35 17.10
N VAL A 41 -3.60 -0.18 18.14
CA VAL A 41 -4.36 -1.44 18.06
C VAL A 41 -5.52 -1.31 17.09
N ALA A 42 -6.29 -0.21 17.14
CA ALA A 42 -7.39 0.03 16.21
C ALA A 42 -6.92 0.03 14.74
N LEU A 43 -5.72 0.53 14.48
CA LEU A 43 -5.13 0.55 13.14
C LEU A 43 -4.57 -0.81 12.69
N ARG A 44 -4.35 -1.79 13.57
CA ARG A 44 -3.81 -3.10 13.18
C ARG A 44 -4.75 -3.85 12.25
N LEU A 45 -6.03 -3.95 12.63
CA LEU A 45 -7.02 -4.69 11.85
C LEU A 45 -7.09 -4.22 10.38
N PRO A 46 -7.35 -2.92 10.08
CA PRO A 46 -7.40 -2.47 8.69
C PRO A 46 -6.04 -2.59 7.98
N ASN A 47 -4.92 -2.40 8.69
CA ASN A 47 -3.59 -2.60 8.09
C ASN A 47 -3.33 -4.05 7.71
N HIS A 48 -3.82 -5.03 8.46
CA HIS A 48 -3.73 -6.44 8.09
C HIS A 48 -4.53 -6.73 6.82
N PHE A 49 -5.76 -6.20 6.70
CA PHE A 49 -6.53 -6.31 5.45
C PHE A 49 -5.78 -5.67 4.28
N ARG A 50 -5.23 -4.47 4.46
CA ARG A 50 -4.43 -3.80 3.43
C ARG A 50 -3.20 -4.63 3.02
N ALA A 51 -2.50 -5.23 3.97
CA ALA A 51 -1.35 -6.08 3.69
C ALA A 51 -1.72 -7.32 2.87
N ILE A 52 -2.83 -7.99 3.23
CA ILE A 52 -3.28 -9.21 2.54
C ILE A 52 -3.77 -8.89 1.12
N PHE A 53 -4.60 -7.85 0.97
CA PHE A 53 -5.33 -7.59 -0.26
C PHE A 53 -4.67 -6.56 -1.19
N ALA A 54 -3.84 -5.64 -0.68
CA ALA A 54 -3.33 -4.51 -1.46
C ALA A 54 -1.79 -4.50 -1.63
N GLU A 55 -1.01 -5.05 -0.70
CA GLU A 55 0.46 -4.94 -0.76
C GLU A 55 1.15 -5.91 -1.71
N GLY A 56 0.47 -6.98 -2.16
CA GLY A 56 1.00 -7.77 -3.28
C GLY A 56 0.53 -9.20 -3.40
N ALA A 57 0.14 -9.87 -2.31
CA ALA A 57 -0.24 -11.29 -2.37
C ALA A 57 -1.44 -11.51 -3.31
N PHE A 58 -2.47 -10.67 -3.17
CA PHE A 58 -3.60 -10.68 -4.09
C PHE A 58 -3.20 -10.25 -5.51
N ASN A 59 -2.48 -9.12 -5.68
CA ASN A 59 -2.07 -8.64 -7.00
C ASN A 59 -1.20 -9.65 -7.78
N ALA A 60 -0.30 -10.37 -7.10
CA ALA A 60 0.58 -11.36 -7.71
C ALA A 60 -0.18 -12.58 -8.26
N ALA A 61 -1.28 -12.98 -7.61
CA ALA A 61 -2.14 -14.06 -8.10
C ALA A 61 -3.21 -13.56 -9.09
N PHE A 62 -3.78 -12.38 -8.83
CA PHE A 62 -4.89 -11.81 -9.59
C PHE A 62 -4.45 -11.30 -10.97
N ILE A 63 -3.34 -10.56 -11.08
CA ILE A 63 -2.92 -9.97 -12.36
C ILE A 63 -2.67 -11.05 -13.44
N PRO A 64 -1.92 -12.13 -13.18
CA PRO A 64 -1.71 -13.19 -14.17
C PRO A 64 -2.99 -13.97 -14.49
N ALA A 65 -3.83 -14.25 -13.49
CA ALA A 65 -5.11 -14.94 -13.70
C ALA A 65 -6.06 -14.10 -14.57
N TYR A 66 -6.19 -12.80 -14.27
CA TYR A 66 -6.97 -11.86 -15.05
C TYR A 66 -6.44 -11.71 -16.47
N ALA A 67 -5.12 -11.60 -16.65
CA ALA A 67 -4.49 -11.52 -17.97
C ALA A 67 -4.81 -12.75 -18.83
N ARG A 68 -4.77 -13.94 -18.23
CA ARG A 68 -5.13 -15.20 -18.90
C ARG A 68 -6.59 -15.26 -19.31
N VAL A 69 -7.52 -14.88 -18.42
CA VAL A 69 -8.94 -14.80 -18.76
C VAL A 69 -9.17 -13.78 -19.88
N ARG A 70 -8.54 -12.61 -19.81
CA ARG A 70 -8.66 -11.56 -20.83
C ARG A 70 -8.14 -12.01 -22.21
N GLU A 71 -7.05 -12.78 -22.25
CA GLU A 71 -6.53 -13.37 -23.50
C GLU A 71 -7.46 -14.45 -24.05
N GLN A 72 -8.02 -15.31 -23.19
CA GLN A 72 -8.88 -16.42 -23.59
C GLN A 72 -10.29 -15.97 -24.01
N SER A 73 -10.80 -14.86 -23.44
CA SER A 73 -12.10 -14.31 -23.79
C SER A 73 -12.13 -13.52 -25.10
N GLY A 74 -10.98 -13.31 -25.76
CA GLY A 74 -10.89 -12.52 -26.98
C GLY A 74 -11.29 -11.05 -26.75
N ALA A 75 -11.01 -10.18 -27.73
CA ALA A 75 -11.45 -8.79 -27.66
C ALA A 75 -12.98 -8.72 -27.52
N ASP A 76 -13.44 -8.22 -26.37
CA ASP A 76 -14.71 -7.54 -26.16
C ASP A 76 -15.89 -7.97 -27.07
N PRO A 77 -16.76 -8.89 -26.64
CA PRO A 77 -18.07 -9.06 -27.30
C PRO A 77 -19.02 -7.86 -27.09
N ALA A 78 -18.62 -6.81 -26.36
CA ALA A 78 -19.37 -5.56 -26.19
C ALA A 78 -18.85 -4.41 -27.07
N ARG A 79 -18.23 -4.71 -28.22
CA ARG A 79 -18.26 -3.82 -29.39
C ARG A 79 -19.49 -4.14 -30.24
N LEU A 80 -20.63 -3.61 -29.82
CA LEU A 80 -21.69 -3.17 -30.73
C LEU A 80 -21.41 -1.72 -31.13
#